data_AF-A0A3A1Y1X1-F1
#
_entry.id   AF-A0A3A1Y1X1-F1
#
_cell.length_a   1.000
_cell.length_b   1.000
_cell.length_c   1.000
_cell.angle_alpha   90.00
_cell.angle_beta   90.00
_cell.angle_gamma   90.00
#
_symmetry.space_group_name_H-M   'P 1'
#
loop_
_entity.id
_entity.type
_entity.pdbx_description
1 polymer ?
#
loop_
_entity_poly.entity_id
_entity_poly.type
_entity_poly.pdbx_seq_one_letter_code
_entity_poly.pdbx_strand_id
1 'polypeptide(L)'
;ISGDKGVDIGSTNGTTTVNATNVTSNNGSVNITGNQGVNLGNGTNVTAKDNVTIESSNGSVNVTGTNVTTDGNINITAKVNITITNSNLSGKEFNTNATEGSSTITNNTISVTNLTVDAKDTNIFTDNNLNVTANTRLSADEVTFTNNSGIIDTNPVINNVTCATKPTLDVNPNLTITNATVTPTDRDPRYNDWLEDEERDTTRGKVVGKDHPLAAGETITVTSNEAFISTCYIFIDDILDRYHVSEEDARNLSVQEIIEKYGISREDRVLFERSCALVPNYLKSRLPYQSKSSLQESSEQR
;
A
#
# COMPACT_ATOMS: atom_id res chain seq x y z
N ILE A 1 -13.82 18.21 35.31
CA ILE A 1 -13.25 19.50 34.86
C ILE A 1 -13.95 19.85 33.56
N SER A 2 -14.51 21.05 33.43
CA SER A 2 -15.20 21.47 32.21
C SER A 2 -14.93 22.93 31.88
N GLY A 3 -14.95 23.24 30.58
CA GLY A 3 -14.78 24.60 30.08
C GLY A 3 -15.45 24.74 28.71
N ASP A 4 -16.27 25.77 28.54
CA ASP A 4 -17.09 25.95 27.33
C ASP A 4 -16.23 26.08 26.07
N LYS A 5 -15.23 26.97 26.11
CA LYS A 5 -14.35 27.31 24.97
C LYS A 5 -13.02 26.57 24.95
N GLY A 6 -12.74 25.79 25.98
CA GLY A 6 -11.51 25.01 26.10
C GLY A 6 -11.23 24.59 27.53
N VAL A 7 -10.34 23.61 27.68
CA VAL A 7 -9.79 23.21 28.98
C VAL A 7 -8.28 23.03 28.84
N ASP A 8 -7.51 23.75 29.64
CA ASP A 8 -6.06 23.61 29.73
C ASP A 8 -5.69 23.05 31.11
N ILE A 9 -5.06 21.87 31.13
CA ILE A 9 -4.54 21.23 32.34
C ILE A 9 -3.05 21.06 32.14
N GLY A 10 -2.21 21.65 32.99
CA GLY A 10 -0.80 21.38 32.85
C GLY A 10 0.11 21.74 34.00
N SER A 11 1.35 21.26 33.86
CA SER A 11 2.43 21.44 34.81
C SER A 11 3.66 21.99 34.09
N THR A 12 4.03 23.22 34.43
CA THR A 12 5.15 23.93 33.77
C THR A 12 6.51 23.29 34.03
N ASN A 13 6.68 22.64 35.19
CA ASN A 13 7.98 22.10 35.61
C ASN A 13 7.94 20.61 35.98
N GLY A 14 6.78 19.97 35.92
CA GLY A 14 6.61 18.61 36.40
C GLY A 14 5.73 17.76 35.50
N THR A 15 5.21 16.69 36.08
CA THR A 15 4.34 15.74 35.41
C THR A 15 2.88 16.09 35.68
N THR A 16 2.06 16.11 34.64
CA THR A 16 0.60 16.25 34.77
C THR A 16 -0.02 14.87 34.88
N THR A 17 -0.83 14.63 35.92
CA THR A 17 -1.53 13.36 36.10
C THR A 17 -3.03 13.61 36.20
N VAL A 18 -3.80 12.95 35.34
CA VAL A 18 -5.27 13.00 35.31
C VAL A 18 -5.76 11.55 35.42
N ASN A 19 -6.43 11.22 36.52
CA ASN A 19 -6.92 9.87 36.78
C ASN A 19 -8.41 9.90 37.08
N ALA A 20 -9.17 8.94 36.56
CA ALA A 20 -10.59 8.76 36.85
C ALA A 20 -11.42 10.06 36.76
N THR A 21 -11.08 10.93 35.80
CA THR A 21 -11.63 12.28 35.70
C THR A 21 -12.32 12.49 34.35
N ASN A 22 -13.47 13.18 34.37
CA ASN A 22 -14.10 13.70 33.16
C ASN A 22 -13.55 15.09 32.86
N VAL A 23 -12.97 15.26 31.67
CA VAL A 23 -12.44 16.52 31.14
C VAL A 23 -13.21 16.85 29.86
N THR A 24 -13.99 17.93 29.88
CA THR A 24 -14.94 18.21 28.80
C THR A 24 -14.86 19.65 28.31
N SER A 25 -14.74 19.83 27.00
CA SER A 25 -14.98 21.10 26.32
C SER A 25 -15.97 20.96 25.16
N ASN A 26 -17.17 21.52 25.31
CA ASN A 26 -18.26 21.34 24.37
C ASN A 26 -18.14 22.18 23.10
N ASN A 27 -17.38 23.29 23.16
CA ASN A 27 -17.21 24.23 22.05
C ASN A 27 -15.73 24.61 21.86
N GLY A 28 -14.80 23.76 22.30
CA GLY A 28 -13.38 24.03 22.20
C GLY A 28 -12.50 22.78 22.29
N SER A 29 -11.21 23.03 22.47
CA SER A 29 -10.18 21.99 22.60
C SER A 29 -9.90 21.62 24.05
N VAL A 30 -9.34 20.42 24.27
CA VAL A 30 -8.75 20.04 25.56
C VAL A 30 -7.25 19.87 25.38
N ASN A 31 -6.46 20.62 26.17
CA ASN A 31 -5.00 20.51 26.18
C ASN A 31 -4.53 20.02 27.54
N ILE A 32 -3.79 18.91 27.54
CA ILE A 32 -3.19 18.32 28.74
C ILE A 32 -1.69 18.28 28.55
N THR A 33 -0.97 19.18 29.20
CA THR A 33 0.46 19.37 29.00
C THR A 33 1.25 19.13 30.27
N GLY A 34 2.47 18.62 30.18
CA GLY A 34 3.33 18.46 31.35
C GLY A 34 4.79 18.43 30.96
N ASN A 35 5.60 19.33 31.52
CA ASN A 35 6.98 19.47 31.10
C ASN A 35 7.81 18.19 31.25
N GLN A 36 7.62 17.45 32.35
CA GLN A 36 8.38 16.22 32.64
C GLN A 36 7.58 14.94 32.35
N GLY A 37 6.33 15.07 31.94
CA GLY A 37 5.48 13.91 31.65
C GLY A 37 4.00 14.24 31.66
N VAL A 38 3.21 13.38 31.01
CA VAL A 38 1.75 13.36 31.15
C VAL A 38 1.27 11.94 31.38
N ASN A 39 0.42 11.75 32.39
CA ASN A 39 -0.19 10.47 32.72
C ASN A 39 -1.71 10.62 32.74
N LEU A 40 -2.40 9.97 31.80
CA LEU A 40 -3.85 9.77 31.84
C LEU A 40 -4.11 8.33 32.28
N GLY A 41 -4.65 8.16 33.48
CA GLY A 41 -4.92 6.84 34.04
C GLY A 41 -6.35 6.36 33.82
N ASN A 42 -6.60 5.13 34.28
CA ASN A 42 -7.83 4.41 34.04
C ASN A 42 -9.07 5.19 34.50
N GLY A 43 -10.14 5.12 33.70
CA GLY A 43 -11.41 5.80 33.95
C GLY A 43 -11.39 7.29 33.61
N THR A 44 -10.33 7.81 33.00
CA THR A 44 -10.28 9.18 32.49
C THR A 44 -11.07 9.27 31.19
N ASN A 45 -11.93 10.28 31.08
CA ASN A 45 -12.71 10.56 29.87
C ASN A 45 -12.40 11.98 29.42
N VAL A 46 -11.89 12.12 28.19
CA VAL A 46 -11.58 13.40 27.56
C VAL A 46 -12.53 13.60 26.38
N THR A 47 -13.31 14.67 26.43
CA THR A 47 -14.25 15.04 25.37
C THR A 47 -13.99 16.47 24.93
N ALA A 48 -13.75 16.67 23.63
CA ALA A 48 -13.56 17.99 23.05
C ALA A 48 -14.41 18.14 21.78
N LYS A 49 -14.74 19.38 21.41
CA LYS A 49 -15.36 19.66 20.11
C LYS A 49 -14.30 19.74 19.03
N ASP A 50 -13.19 20.40 19.33
CA ASP A 50 -12.12 20.65 18.38
C ASP A 50 -11.02 19.57 18.50
N ASN A 51 -9.87 19.91 19.09
CA ASN A 51 -8.75 18.97 19.22
C ASN A 51 -8.58 18.52 20.66
N VAL A 52 -7.95 17.35 20.81
CA VAL A 52 -7.37 16.90 22.08
C VAL A 52 -5.85 16.85 21.89
N THR A 53 -5.14 17.62 22.72
CA THR A 53 -3.67 17.65 22.72
C THR A 53 -3.15 17.09 24.04
N ILE A 54 -2.27 16.10 23.97
CA ILE A 54 -1.60 15.51 25.13
C ILE A 54 -0.09 15.60 24.90
N GLU A 55 0.59 16.48 25.63
CA GLU A 55 1.96 16.85 25.30
C GLU A 55 2.90 16.80 26.52
N SER A 56 4.07 16.18 26.32
CA SER A 56 5.19 16.27 27.24
C SER A 56 6.47 16.74 26.54
N SER A 57 6.86 17.99 26.80
CA SER A 57 7.98 18.63 26.10
C SER A 57 9.35 18.08 26.46
N ASN A 58 9.53 17.48 27.65
CA ASN A 58 10.80 16.88 28.08
C ASN A 58 10.69 15.46 28.63
N GLY A 59 9.49 14.87 28.68
CA GLY A 59 9.28 13.54 29.25
C GLY A 59 8.46 12.62 28.35
N SER A 60 7.84 11.64 28.99
CA SER A 60 6.97 10.64 28.33
C SER A 60 5.48 10.99 28.48
N VAL A 61 4.66 10.44 27.58
CA VAL A 61 3.20 10.45 27.72
C VAL A 61 2.71 9.01 27.92
N ASN A 62 1.92 8.79 28.98
CA ASN A 62 1.29 7.50 29.28
C ASN A 62 -0.23 7.68 29.30
N VAL A 63 -0.94 6.96 28.44
CA VAL A 63 -2.41 6.95 28.35
C VAL A 63 -2.89 5.51 28.57
N THR A 64 -3.51 5.25 29.71
CA THR A 64 -3.91 3.91 30.11
C THR A 64 -5.37 3.90 30.53
N GLY A 65 -6.19 3.03 29.94
CA GLY A 65 -7.59 2.89 30.34
C GLY A 65 -8.42 4.17 30.14
N THR A 66 -8.08 4.97 29.13
CA THR A 66 -8.66 6.30 28.89
C THR A 66 -9.60 6.29 27.69
N ASN A 67 -10.69 7.04 27.76
CA ASN A 67 -11.54 7.32 26.61
C ASN A 67 -11.27 8.74 26.12
N VAL A 68 -10.88 8.89 24.86
CA VAL A 68 -10.71 10.17 24.19
C VAL A 68 -11.68 10.25 23.03
N THR A 69 -12.53 11.29 23.02
CA THR A 69 -13.52 11.53 21.97
C THR A 69 -13.48 12.98 21.54
N THR A 70 -13.34 13.23 20.24
CA THR A 70 -13.33 14.58 19.69
C THR A 70 -13.81 14.61 18.25
N ASP A 71 -14.30 15.75 17.74
CA ASP A 71 -14.66 15.85 16.31
C ASP A 71 -13.46 16.25 15.44
N GLY A 72 -12.42 16.83 16.04
CA GLY A 72 -11.14 17.14 15.40
C GLY A 72 -10.06 16.09 15.67
N ASN A 73 -8.84 16.55 15.94
CA ASN A 73 -7.66 15.69 15.96
C ASN A 73 -7.27 15.29 17.38
N ILE A 74 -6.79 14.06 17.54
CA ILE A 74 -6.08 13.59 18.72
C ILE A 74 -4.59 13.70 18.43
N ASN A 75 -3.90 14.59 19.14
CA ASN A 75 -2.46 14.83 18.99
C ASN A 75 -1.75 14.46 20.30
N ILE A 76 -0.84 13.49 20.22
CA ILE A 76 -0.06 13.03 21.36
C ILE A 76 1.42 13.20 21.05
N THR A 77 2.14 13.99 21.83
CA THR A 77 3.56 14.26 21.57
C THR A 77 4.35 14.11 22.85
N ALA A 78 5.48 13.41 22.75
CA ALA A 78 6.39 13.23 23.87
C ALA A 78 7.82 13.36 23.36
N LYS A 79 8.69 13.91 24.20
CA LYS A 79 10.13 13.89 23.89
C LYS A 79 10.69 12.47 23.99
N VAL A 80 10.37 11.77 25.07
CA VAL A 80 10.94 10.47 25.40
C VAL A 80 10.09 9.35 24.80
N ASN A 81 9.10 8.83 25.53
CA ASN A 81 8.28 7.72 25.07
C ASN A 81 6.79 8.05 25.05
N ILE A 82 6.05 7.38 24.18
CA ILE A 82 4.59 7.34 24.18
C ILE A 82 4.16 5.91 24.52
N THR A 83 3.33 5.76 25.55
CA THR A 83 2.68 4.48 25.89
C THR A 83 1.18 4.68 25.90
N ILE A 84 0.45 3.95 25.07
CA ILE A 84 -1.01 4.01 24.99
C ILE A 84 -1.56 2.61 25.09
N THR A 85 -2.30 2.32 26.16
CA THR A 85 -2.82 0.98 26.42
C THR A 85 -4.26 0.98 26.87
N ASN A 86 -5.00 -0.05 26.47
CA ASN A 86 -6.37 -0.30 26.97
C ASN A 86 -7.31 0.92 26.80
N SER A 87 -7.12 1.72 25.76
CA SER A 87 -7.80 3.01 25.59
C SER A 87 -8.72 3.00 24.37
N ASN A 88 -9.75 3.84 24.40
CA ASN A 88 -10.66 4.05 23.27
C ASN A 88 -10.45 5.46 22.73
N LEU A 89 -10.06 5.58 21.47
CA LEU A 89 -9.61 6.83 20.85
C LEU A 89 -10.47 7.07 19.60
N SER A 90 -11.29 8.11 19.61
CA SER A 90 -12.19 8.45 18.52
C SER A 90 -12.03 9.91 18.14
N GLY A 91 -11.75 10.15 16.87
CA GLY A 91 -11.47 11.48 16.33
C GLY A 91 -11.44 11.50 14.82
N LYS A 92 -11.12 12.65 14.25
CA LYS A 92 -10.82 12.78 12.82
C LYS A 92 -9.45 12.20 12.50
N GLU A 93 -8.43 12.62 13.23
CA GLU A 93 -7.05 12.19 13.04
C GLU A 93 -6.49 11.65 14.35
N PHE A 94 -5.66 10.61 14.28
CA PHE A 94 -4.86 10.15 15.41
C PHE A 94 -3.38 10.31 15.07
N ASN A 95 -2.71 11.23 15.75
CA ASN A 95 -1.31 11.56 15.51
C ASN A 95 -0.51 11.35 16.80
N THR A 96 0.54 10.52 16.73
CA THR A 96 1.51 10.39 17.82
C THR A 96 2.91 10.69 17.33
N ASN A 97 3.71 11.38 18.15
CA ASN A 97 5.12 11.65 17.84
C ASN A 97 6.00 11.54 19.10
N ALA A 98 6.77 10.46 19.19
CA ALA A 98 7.84 10.30 20.18
C ALA A 98 9.16 10.79 19.58
N THR A 99 9.53 12.05 19.83
CA THR A 99 10.54 12.74 19.02
C THR A 99 11.96 12.20 19.21
N GLU A 100 12.28 11.68 20.39
CA GLU A 100 13.61 11.15 20.72
C GLU A 100 13.60 9.71 21.26
N GLY A 101 12.45 9.04 21.29
CA GLY A 101 12.35 7.67 21.79
C GLY A 101 11.28 6.85 21.09
N SER A 102 10.57 6.01 21.86
CA SER A 102 9.72 4.94 21.33
C SER A 102 8.23 5.20 21.51
N SER A 103 7.42 4.57 20.66
CA SER A 103 5.97 4.45 20.81
C SER A 103 5.57 3.00 21.08
N THR A 104 4.73 2.77 22.08
CA THR A 104 4.11 1.48 22.39
C THR A 104 2.60 1.68 22.50
N ILE A 105 1.86 1.19 21.51
CA ILE A 105 0.42 1.37 21.39
C ILE A 105 -0.21 -0.02 21.30
N THR A 106 -0.83 -0.46 22.40
CA THR A 106 -1.36 -1.83 22.50
C THR A 106 -2.75 -1.94 23.11
N ASN A 107 -3.53 -2.91 22.63
CA ASN A 107 -4.87 -3.20 23.16
C ASN A 107 -5.81 -1.98 23.18
N ASN A 108 -5.79 -1.16 22.12
CA ASN A 108 -6.65 0.00 22.00
C ASN A 108 -7.75 -0.22 20.95
N THR A 109 -8.86 0.49 21.10
CA THR A 109 -9.81 0.69 20.00
C THR A 109 -9.60 2.08 19.41
N ILE A 110 -9.26 2.16 18.12
CA ILE A 110 -8.94 3.42 17.45
C ILE A 110 -9.87 3.61 16.25
N SER A 111 -10.69 4.66 16.28
CA SER A 111 -11.67 5.00 15.24
C SER A 111 -11.40 6.40 14.70
N VAL A 112 -10.78 6.48 13.52
CA VAL A 112 -10.32 7.74 12.91
C VAL A 112 -10.34 7.70 11.39
N THR A 113 -10.15 8.86 10.75
CA THR A 113 -9.94 8.94 9.30
C THR A 113 -8.51 8.58 8.94
N ASN A 114 -7.50 9.28 9.48
CA ASN A 114 -6.11 8.88 9.34
C ASN A 114 -5.45 8.59 10.68
N LEU A 115 -4.53 7.63 10.63
CA LEU A 115 -3.69 7.20 11.72
C LEU A 115 -2.24 7.43 11.33
N THR A 116 -1.52 8.22 12.11
CA THR A 116 -0.08 8.46 11.97
C THR A 116 0.60 8.24 13.31
N VAL A 117 1.56 7.31 13.34
CA VAL A 117 2.33 6.99 14.54
C VAL A 117 3.80 7.10 14.21
N ASP A 118 4.43 8.16 14.70
CA ASP A 118 5.85 8.42 14.51
C ASP A 118 6.59 8.24 15.83
N ALA A 119 7.73 7.57 15.75
CA ALA A 119 8.70 7.46 16.83
C ALA A 119 10.10 7.50 16.23
N LYS A 120 11.10 7.81 17.05
CA LYS A 120 12.49 7.78 16.61
C LYS A 120 13.04 6.37 16.62
N ASP A 121 12.99 5.72 17.79
CA ASP A 121 13.70 4.46 18.00
C ASP A 121 12.82 3.26 17.59
N THR A 122 11.78 2.97 18.36
CA THR A 122 10.89 1.83 18.07
C THR A 122 9.43 2.22 18.08
N ASN A 123 8.64 1.55 17.24
CA ASN A 123 7.20 1.70 17.16
C ASN A 123 6.55 0.32 17.27
N ILE A 124 6.01 0.02 18.44
CA ILE A 124 5.31 -1.24 18.73
C ILE A 124 3.82 -0.95 18.68
N PHE A 125 3.15 -1.46 17.65
CA PHE A 125 1.74 -1.25 17.39
C PHE A 125 1.04 -2.61 17.25
N THR A 126 0.56 -3.14 18.38
CA THR A 126 0.04 -4.52 18.44
C THR A 126 -1.30 -4.63 19.15
N ASP A 127 -2.06 -5.67 18.84
CA ASP A 127 -3.30 -6.00 19.58
C ASP A 127 -4.37 -4.91 19.52
N ASN A 128 -4.31 -3.98 18.57
CA ASN A 128 -5.29 -2.90 18.46
C ASN A 128 -6.48 -3.32 17.59
N ASN A 129 -7.66 -2.80 17.92
CA ASN A 129 -8.86 -2.86 17.08
C ASN A 129 -8.99 -1.54 16.32
N LEU A 130 -8.83 -1.61 15.00
CA LEU A 130 -8.74 -0.47 14.11
C LEU A 130 -10.04 -0.25 13.34
N ASN A 131 -10.42 1.01 13.20
CA ASN A 131 -11.44 1.46 12.28
C ASN A 131 -10.92 2.74 11.63
N VAL A 132 -10.05 2.57 10.62
CA VAL A 132 -9.35 3.66 9.92
C VAL A 132 -9.85 3.77 8.50
N THR A 133 -10.51 4.87 8.15
CA THR A 133 -11.22 5.01 6.87
C THR A 133 -10.40 5.59 5.73
N ALA A 134 -9.15 5.98 5.98
CA ALA A 134 -8.21 6.41 4.96
C ALA A 134 -6.81 5.83 5.23
N ASN A 135 -5.86 6.65 5.70
CA ASN A 135 -4.45 6.27 5.74
C ASN A 135 -4.05 5.68 7.10
N THR A 136 -3.24 4.62 7.06
CA THR A 136 -2.52 4.08 8.22
C THR A 136 -1.02 4.22 7.95
N ARG A 137 -0.34 5.06 8.74
CA ARG A 137 1.08 5.40 8.57
C ARG A 137 1.84 5.20 9.87
N LEU A 138 2.96 4.49 9.80
CA LEU A 138 3.84 4.28 10.93
C LEU A 138 5.29 4.57 10.53
N SER A 139 6.05 5.20 11.41
CA SER A 139 7.48 5.40 11.21
C SER A 139 8.28 5.25 12.51
N ALA A 140 9.49 4.68 12.38
CA ALA A 140 10.56 4.55 13.37
C ALA A 140 11.75 3.80 12.76
N ASP A 141 12.89 3.75 13.45
CA ASP A 141 14.01 2.87 13.06
C ASP A 141 13.56 1.40 13.02
N GLU A 142 12.75 0.96 14.00
CA GLU A 142 12.11 -0.35 14.02
C GLU A 142 10.59 -0.26 14.20
N VAL A 143 9.82 -0.90 13.33
CA VAL A 143 8.35 -0.90 13.39
C VAL A 143 7.82 -2.33 13.49
N THR A 144 7.00 -2.58 14.51
CA THR A 144 6.24 -3.82 14.71
C THR A 144 4.75 -3.52 14.57
N PHE A 145 4.12 -4.07 13.53
CA PHE A 145 2.68 -3.95 13.25
C PHE A 145 2.04 -5.34 13.16
N THR A 146 1.62 -5.91 14.29
CA THR A 146 1.19 -7.31 14.37
C THR A 146 -0.03 -7.50 15.29
N ASN A 147 -0.78 -8.58 15.06
CA ASN A 147 -1.97 -8.95 15.81
C ASN A 147 -3.05 -7.84 15.95
N ASN A 148 -3.08 -6.90 15.01
CA ASN A 148 -4.14 -5.92 14.93
C ASN A 148 -5.38 -6.55 14.27
N SER A 149 -6.54 -5.99 14.58
CA SER A 149 -7.86 -6.43 14.12
C SER A 149 -8.68 -5.25 13.62
N GLY A 150 -9.84 -5.53 13.03
CA GLY A 150 -10.78 -4.51 12.58
C GLY A 150 -10.62 -4.19 11.09
N ILE A 151 -10.83 -2.94 10.71
CA ILE A 151 -10.88 -2.49 9.31
C ILE A 151 -9.96 -1.29 9.12
N ILE A 152 -9.12 -1.37 8.09
CA ILE A 152 -8.38 -0.22 7.54
C ILE A 152 -8.70 -0.07 6.06
N ASP A 153 -8.68 1.15 5.54
CA ASP A 153 -9.02 1.38 4.14
C ASP A 153 -7.91 0.91 3.19
N THR A 154 -6.71 1.44 3.35
CA THR A 154 -5.56 1.09 2.51
C THR A 154 -4.55 0.26 3.29
N ASN A 155 -3.63 -0.37 2.58
CA ASN A 155 -2.46 -0.98 3.18
C ASN A 155 -1.69 0.01 4.07
N PRO A 156 -1.10 -0.46 5.18
CA PRO A 156 -0.28 0.41 6.02
C PRO A 156 0.96 0.86 5.25
N VAL A 157 1.36 2.09 5.49
CA VAL A 157 2.63 2.65 5.00
C VAL A 157 3.61 2.70 6.16
N ILE A 158 4.67 1.91 6.08
CA ILE A 158 5.72 1.85 7.09
C ILE A 158 6.98 2.47 6.51
N ASN A 159 7.52 3.50 7.15
CA ASN A 159 8.74 4.20 6.70
C ASN A 159 8.68 4.63 5.22
N ASN A 160 7.54 5.21 4.81
CA ASN A 160 7.22 5.61 3.44
C ASN A 160 7.14 4.48 2.40
N VAL A 161 7.15 3.22 2.83
CA VAL A 161 6.95 2.05 1.97
C VAL A 161 5.55 1.49 2.23
N THR A 162 4.76 1.32 1.18
CA THR A 162 3.45 0.66 1.29
C THR A 162 3.65 -0.83 1.48
N CYS A 163 3.13 -1.40 2.57
CA CYS A 163 3.25 -2.83 2.85
C CYS A 163 2.37 -3.66 1.89
N ALA A 164 2.88 -4.81 1.45
CA ALA A 164 2.10 -5.73 0.63
C ALA A 164 0.96 -6.37 1.46
N THR A 165 -0.19 -6.58 0.83
CA THR A 165 -1.43 -7.03 1.49
C THR A 165 -1.25 -8.36 2.20
N LYS A 166 -0.72 -9.37 1.50
CA LYS A 166 -0.60 -10.72 2.07
C LYS A 166 0.30 -10.78 3.31
N PRO A 167 1.56 -10.29 3.28
CA PRO A 167 2.39 -10.24 4.48
C PRO A 167 1.76 -9.46 5.64
N THR A 168 1.07 -8.35 5.36
CA THR A 168 0.35 -7.58 6.38
C THR A 168 -0.73 -8.42 7.05
N LEU A 169 -1.55 -9.15 6.28
CA LEU A 169 -2.60 -10.01 6.80
C LEU A 169 -2.06 -11.28 7.49
N ASP A 170 -0.94 -11.84 7.02
CA ASP A 170 -0.31 -13.01 7.63
C ASP A 170 0.11 -12.72 9.10
N VAL A 171 0.52 -11.48 9.41
CA VAL A 171 0.85 -11.05 10.79
C VAL A 171 -0.30 -10.32 11.49
N ASN A 172 -1.43 -10.07 10.82
CA ASN A 172 -2.65 -9.47 11.37
C ASN A 172 -3.89 -10.23 10.86
N PRO A 173 -4.10 -11.49 11.28
CA PRO A 173 -5.09 -12.38 10.67
C PRO A 173 -6.54 -11.93 10.84
N ASN A 174 -6.81 -11.04 11.82
CA ASN A 174 -8.14 -10.51 12.11
C ASN A 174 -8.36 -9.10 11.53
N LEU A 175 -7.42 -8.60 10.73
CA LEU A 175 -7.51 -7.31 10.07
C LEU A 175 -8.14 -7.45 8.69
N THR A 176 -8.96 -6.49 8.30
CA THR A 176 -9.53 -6.38 6.95
C THR A 176 -9.00 -5.11 6.29
N ILE A 177 -8.59 -5.20 5.02
CA ILE A 177 -8.15 -4.07 4.20
C ILE A 177 -9.15 -3.91 3.05
N THR A 178 -9.92 -2.82 2.99
CA THR A 178 -11.04 -2.68 2.04
C THR A 178 -10.61 -2.27 0.64
N ASN A 179 -9.59 -1.42 0.54
CA ASN A 179 -9.01 -0.91 -0.71
C ASN A 179 -7.53 -1.34 -0.79
N ALA A 180 -7.31 -2.65 -0.74
CA ALA A 180 -5.98 -3.23 -0.77
C ALA A 180 -5.24 -2.90 -2.08
N THR A 181 -4.03 -2.35 -1.97
CA THR A 181 -3.09 -2.25 -3.09
C THR A 181 -2.61 -3.64 -3.46
N VAL A 182 -3.06 -4.14 -4.62
CA VAL A 182 -2.55 -5.37 -5.22
C VAL A 182 -1.13 -5.12 -5.72
N THR A 183 -0.14 -5.58 -4.96
CA THR A 183 1.23 -5.68 -5.47
C THR A 183 1.28 -6.82 -6.50
N PRO A 184 1.81 -6.62 -7.72
CA PRO A 184 1.79 -7.61 -8.82
C PRO A 184 2.50 -8.94 -8.54
N THR A 185 3.11 -9.10 -7.37
CA THR A 185 3.80 -10.32 -6.94
C THR A 185 2.85 -11.44 -6.52
N ASP A 186 1.53 -11.19 -6.42
CA ASP A 186 0.51 -12.23 -6.30
C ASP A 186 0.20 -12.88 -7.67
N ARG A 187 1.21 -13.05 -8.54
CA ARG A 187 1.08 -14.02 -9.64
C ARG A 187 0.97 -15.38 -8.99
N ASP A 188 -0.09 -16.13 -9.33
CA ASP A 188 -0.20 -17.55 -8.95
C ASP A 188 1.17 -18.20 -9.20
N PRO A 189 1.81 -18.86 -8.23
CA PRO A 189 3.06 -19.58 -8.48
C PRO A 189 2.91 -20.63 -9.59
N ARG A 190 1.67 -21.03 -9.89
CA ARG A 190 1.26 -21.88 -11.01
C ARG A 190 0.85 -21.10 -12.25
N TYR A 191 1.12 -19.79 -12.31
CA TYR A 191 0.94 -18.99 -13.52
C TYR A 191 1.74 -19.58 -14.69
N ASN A 192 2.91 -20.17 -14.39
CA ASN A 192 3.66 -20.95 -15.38
C ASN A 192 2.99 -22.31 -15.66
N ASP A 193 2.41 -23.01 -14.67
CA ASP A 193 1.68 -24.26 -14.91
C ASP A 193 0.46 -24.06 -15.83
N TRP A 194 -0.23 -22.92 -15.73
CA TRP A 194 -1.31 -22.56 -16.66
C TRP A 194 -0.83 -22.21 -18.07
N LEU A 195 0.46 -21.89 -18.22
CA LEU A 195 1.10 -21.70 -19.52
C LEU A 195 1.72 -23.01 -20.05
N GLU A 196 1.83 -24.05 -19.22
CA GLU A 196 2.47 -25.32 -19.56
C GLU A 196 1.49 -26.49 -19.79
N ASP A 197 0.18 -26.28 -19.78
CA ASP A 197 -0.78 -27.25 -20.31
C ASP A 197 -1.03 -27.03 -21.82
N GLU A 198 -0.09 -27.50 -22.63
CA GLU A 198 -0.32 -28.54 -23.65
C GLU A 198 0.97 -28.72 -24.48
N GLU A 199 1.92 -29.49 -23.94
CA GLU A 199 2.66 -30.39 -24.81
C GLU A 199 1.63 -31.30 -25.49
N ARG A 200 1.40 -31.00 -26.77
CA ARG A 200 0.54 -31.76 -27.67
C ARG A 200 0.86 -33.24 -27.56
N ASP A 201 -0.05 -33.99 -26.95
CA ASP A 201 -0.17 -35.41 -27.20
C ASP A 201 -0.41 -35.58 -28.71
N THR A 202 0.58 -36.14 -29.40
CA THR A 202 0.53 -36.39 -30.85
C THR A 202 -0.26 -37.66 -31.19
N THR A 203 -1.06 -38.19 -30.27
CA THR A 203 -2.07 -39.20 -30.63
C THR A 203 -3.25 -38.54 -31.35
N ARG A 204 -3.25 -38.74 -32.66
CA ARG A 204 -4.28 -38.34 -33.63
C ARG A 204 -5.62 -39.05 -33.33
N GLY A 205 -6.31 -38.65 -32.28
CA GLY A 205 -7.73 -38.91 -32.06
C GLY A 205 -8.55 -37.84 -32.76
N LYS A 206 -9.41 -38.22 -33.70
CA LYS A 206 -10.41 -37.31 -34.30
C LYS A 206 -11.31 -36.76 -33.20
N VAL A 207 -11.03 -35.55 -32.72
CA VAL A 207 -12.01 -34.76 -31.96
C VAL A 207 -12.94 -34.12 -32.98
N VAL A 208 -14.17 -34.63 -33.04
CA VAL A 208 -15.26 -33.97 -33.75
C VAL A 208 -15.67 -32.77 -32.90
N GLY A 209 -15.14 -31.59 -33.22
CA GLY A 209 -15.54 -30.35 -32.58
C GLY A 209 -17.02 -30.10 -32.81
N LYS A 210 -17.80 -30.07 -31.73
CA LYS A 210 -19.08 -29.37 -31.73
C LYS A 210 -18.78 -27.95 -31.27
N ASP A 211 -18.77 -27.02 -32.22
CA ASP A 211 -18.78 -25.60 -31.91
C ASP A 211 -20.01 -25.31 -31.05
N HIS A 212 -19.76 -24.94 -29.78
CA HIS A 212 -20.77 -24.30 -28.95
C HIS A 212 -20.63 -22.80 -29.19
N PRO A 213 -21.52 -22.16 -29.97
CA PRO A 213 -21.51 -20.72 -30.09
C PRO A 213 -21.78 -20.11 -28.72
N LEU A 214 -20.91 -19.18 -28.31
CA LEU A 214 -21.12 -18.37 -27.13
C LEU A 214 -22.47 -17.65 -27.26
N ALA A 215 -23.24 -17.63 -26.19
CA ALA A 215 -24.53 -16.96 -26.16
C ALA A 215 -24.32 -15.45 -26.45
N ALA A 216 -25.07 -14.92 -27.41
CA ALA A 216 -25.06 -13.49 -27.70
C ALA A 216 -25.52 -12.72 -26.45
N GLY A 217 -24.58 -12.03 -25.79
CA GLY A 217 -24.87 -11.24 -24.59
C GLY A 217 -23.72 -11.12 -23.58
N GLU A 218 -22.69 -11.96 -23.65
CA GLU A 218 -21.53 -11.81 -22.77
C GLU A 218 -20.58 -10.74 -23.32
N THR A 219 -20.59 -9.58 -22.67
CA THR A 219 -19.65 -8.50 -22.95
C THR A 219 -18.32 -8.86 -22.33
N ILE A 220 -17.30 -9.08 -23.16
CA ILE A 220 -15.91 -9.15 -22.72
C ILE A 220 -15.49 -7.73 -22.33
N THR A 221 -15.52 -7.41 -21.04
CA THR A 221 -14.95 -6.15 -20.53
C THR A 221 -13.44 -6.27 -20.47
N VAL A 222 -12.77 -5.74 -21.50
CA VAL A 222 -11.33 -5.48 -21.47
C VAL A 222 -11.11 -4.20 -20.69
N THR A 223 -10.40 -4.27 -19.56
CA THR A 223 -10.03 -3.05 -18.82
C THR A 223 -9.01 -2.26 -19.65
N SER A 224 -9.13 -0.93 -19.65
CA SER A 224 -8.35 -0.06 -20.55
C SER A 224 -6.83 -0.27 -20.46
N ASN A 225 -6.30 -0.66 -19.30
CA ASN A 225 -4.86 -0.86 -19.11
C ASN A 225 -4.32 -2.13 -19.78
N GLU A 226 -5.10 -3.21 -19.90
CA GLU A 226 -4.68 -4.44 -20.61
C GLU A 226 -4.66 -4.25 -22.13
N ALA A 227 -5.54 -3.40 -22.66
CA ALA A 227 -5.53 -2.99 -24.07
C ALA A 227 -4.29 -2.15 -24.42
N PHE A 228 -3.76 -1.34 -23.49
CA PHE A 228 -2.57 -0.53 -23.74
C PHE A 228 -1.27 -1.34 -23.81
N ILE A 229 -1.13 -2.41 -23.04
CA ILE A 229 0.08 -3.24 -23.06
C ILE A 229 0.10 -4.12 -24.32
N SER A 230 -1.03 -4.71 -24.70
CA SER A 230 -1.14 -5.54 -25.91
C SER A 230 -0.87 -4.75 -27.20
N THR A 231 -1.35 -3.50 -27.27
CA THR A 231 -1.06 -2.61 -28.42
C THR A 231 0.41 -2.19 -28.51
N CYS A 232 1.13 -2.06 -27.39
CA CYS A 232 2.56 -1.74 -27.41
C CYS A 232 3.40 -2.86 -28.04
N TYR A 233 3.11 -4.13 -27.74
CA TYR A 233 3.83 -5.26 -28.35
C TYR A 233 3.61 -5.35 -29.85
N ILE A 234 2.34 -5.24 -30.28
CA ILE A 234 1.97 -5.25 -31.69
C ILE A 234 2.68 -4.12 -32.44
N PHE A 235 2.73 -2.92 -31.85
CA PHE A 235 3.35 -1.77 -32.46
C PHE A 235 4.88 -1.88 -32.55
N ILE A 236 5.52 -2.40 -31.50
CA ILE A 236 6.96 -2.67 -31.52
C ILE A 236 7.28 -3.70 -32.60
N ASP A 237 6.55 -4.83 -32.65
CA ASP A 237 6.77 -5.88 -33.64
C ASP A 237 6.56 -5.38 -35.07
N ASP A 238 5.49 -4.62 -35.32
CA ASP A 238 5.20 -4.01 -36.62
C ASP A 238 6.33 -3.08 -37.09
N ILE A 239 6.92 -2.28 -36.19
CA ILE A 239 8.09 -1.47 -36.54
C ILE A 239 9.33 -2.32 -36.79
N LEU A 240 9.62 -3.29 -35.93
CA LEU A 240 10.78 -4.16 -36.12
C LEU A 240 10.70 -4.88 -37.47
N ASP A 241 9.53 -5.38 -37.84
CA ASP A 241 9.30 -6.10 -39.08
C ASP A 241 9.34 -5.16 -40.30
N ARG A 242 8.70 -3.98 -40.21
CA ARG A 242 8.64 -2.99 -41.30
C ARG A 242 10.00 -2.40 -41.65
N TYR A 243 10.83 -2.15 -40.65
CA TYR A 243 12.19 -1.63 -40.84
C TYR A 243 13.23 -2.75 -40.94
N HIS A 244 12.80 -4.02 -40.94
CA HIS A 244 13.66 -5.19 -41.02
C HIS A 244 14.78 -5.20 -39.98
N VAL A 245 14.45 -4.81 -38.74
CA VAL A 245 15.38 -4.81 -37.61
C VAL A 245 15.78 -6.24 -37.30
N SER A 246 17.08 -6.54 -37.39
CA SER A 246 17.58 -7.88 -37.08
C SER A 246 17.30 -8.21 -35.62
N GLU A 247 17.02 -9.49 -35.33
CA GLU A 247 16.78 -9.90 -33.95
C GLU A 247 18.01 -9.71 -33.04
N GLU A 248 19.21 -9.84 -33.61
CA GLU A 248 20.45 -9.58 -32.89
C GLU A 248 20.54 -8.12 -32.46
N ASP A 249 20.23 -7.19 -33.37
CA ASP A 249 20.23 -5.77 -33.06
C ASP A 249 19.11 -5.39 -32.10
N ALA A 250 17.91 -5.97 -32.26
CA ALA A 250 16.80 -5.73 -31.33
C ALA A 250 17.18 -6.11 -29.89
N ARG A 251 17.94 -7.19 -29.69
CA ARG A 251 18.37 -7.65 -28.36
C ARG A 251 19.55 -6.86 -27.79
N ASN A 252 20.47 -6.41 -28.64
CA ASN A 252 21.76 -5.88 -28.22
C ASN A 252 21.88 -4.36 -28.27
N LEU A 253 21.07 -3.69 -29.09
CA LEU A 253 21.10 -2.24 -29.23
C LEU A 253 20.04 -1.58 -28.34
N SER A 254 20.33 -0.34 -27.94
CA SER A 254 19.34 0.53 -27.33
C SER A 254 18.29 0.98 -28.35
N VAL A 255 17.14 1.44 -27.87
CA VAL A 255 16.05 1.96 -28.71
C VAL A 255 16.55 3.08 -29.65
N GLN A 256 17.40 3.99 -29.15
CA GLN A 256 17.95 5.08 -29.96
C GLN A 256 18.91 4.57 -31.04
N GLU A 257 19.76 3.61 -30.71
CA GLU A 257 20.67 3.00 -31.68
C GLU A 257 19.91 2.25 -32.78
N ILE A 258 18.79 1.60 -32.46
CA ILE A 258 17.91 0.96 -33.45
C ILE A 258 17.28 2.02 -34.37
N ILE A 259 16.75 3.10 -33.82
CA ILE A 259 16.15 4.20 -34.59
C ILE A 259 17.15 4.80 -35.58
N GLU A 260 18.38 5.05 -35.11
CA GLU A 260 19.43 5.63 -35.94
C GLU A 260 19.97 4.64 -36.99
N LYS A 261 20.20 3.38 -36.59
CA LYS A 261 20.75 2.35 -37.49
C LYS A 261 19.79 1.96 -38.61
N TYR A 262 18.50 1.88 -38.33
CA TYR A 262 17.48 1.44 -39.29
C TYR A 262 16.70 2.59 -39.92
N GLY A 263 17.03 3.85 -39.57
CA GLY A 263 16.42 5.03 -40.16
C GLY A 263 14.91 5.11 -39.91
N ILE A 264 14.46 4.80 -38.69
CA ILE A 264 13.03 4.80 -38.34
C ILE A 264 12.46 6.21 -38.55
N SER A 265 11.31 6.30 -39.25
CA SER A 265 10.69 7.57 -39.59
C SER A 265 10.34 8.40 -38.35
N ARG A 266 10.25 9.72 -38.51
CA ARG A 266 9.93 10.63 -37.39
C ARG A 266 8.57 10.31 -36.73
N GLU A 267 7.61 9.82 -37.51
CA GLU A 267 6.27 9.45 -37.05
C GLU A 267 6.32 8.16 -36.24
N ASP A 268 7.00 7.13 -36.76
CA ASP A 268 7.16 5.84 -36.10
C ASP A 268 8.06 5.92 -34.86
N ARG A 269 9.07 6.80 -34.87
CA ARG A 269 10.02 7.02 -33.77
C ARG A 269 9.31 7.33 -32.45
N VAL A 270 8.38 8.28 -32.46
CA VAL A 270 7.72 8.76 -31.23
C VAL A 270 6.91 7.64 -30.60
N LEU A 271 6.21 6.87 -31.42
CA LEU A 271 5.40 5.75 -30.96
C LEU A 271 6.30 4.58 -30.50
N PHE A 272 7.40 4.31 -31.21
CA PHE A 272 8.35 3.24 -30.88
C PHE A 272 9.04 3.49 -29.53
N GLU A 273 9.55 4.70 -29.32
CA GLU A 273 10.17 5.10 -28.05
C GLU A 273 9.17 5.00 -26.89
N ARG A 274 7.95 5.47 -27.10
CA ARG A 274 6.89 5.42 -26.09
C ARG A 274 6.50 3.98 -25.76
N SER A 275 6.29 3.14 -26.76
CA SER A 275 5.95 1.73 -26.56
C SER A 275 7.07 0.99 -25.84
N CYS A 276 8.33 1.16 -26.27
CA CYS A 276 9.48 0.54 -25.61
C CYS A 276 9.69 1.02 -24.16
N ALA A 277 9.36 2.28 -23.85
CA ALA A 277 9.41 2.80 -22.48
C ALA A 277 8.32 2.19 -21.57
N LEU A 278 7.16 1.85 -22.12
CA LEU A 278 6.05 1.22 -21.39
C LEU A 278 6.28 -0.28 -21.15
N VAL A 279 7.03 -0.95 -22.02
CA VAL A 279 7.39 -2.37 -21.88
C VAL A 279 8.91 -2.57 -21.83
N PRO A 280 9.59 -2.07 -20.78
CA PRO A 280 11.03 -2.20 -20.66
C PRO A 280 11.41 -3.69 -20.65
N ASN A 281 12.39 -4.05 -21.48
CA ASN A 281 12.91 -5.40 -21.74
C ASN A 281 12.21 -6.23 -22.83
N TYR A 282 11.12 -5.78 -23.44
CA TYR A 282 10.45 -6.56 -24.49
C TYR A 282 11.38 -6.95 -25.65
N LEU A 283 12.18 -6.00 -26.14
CA LEU A 283 13.15 -6.23 -27.21
C LEU A 283 14.18 -7.32 -26.87
N LYS A 284 14.49 -7.50 -25.58
CA LYS A 284 15.47 -8.49 -25.08
C LYS A 284 14.86 -9.86 -24.84
N SER A 285 13.58 -9.90 -24.46
CA SER A 285 12.85 -11.13 -24.13
C SER A 285 12.04 -11.71 -25.30
N ARG A 286 12.03 -11.05 -26.47
CA ARG A 286 11.33 -11.53 -27.67
C ARG A 286 11.92 -12.88 -28.11
N LEU A 287 11.08 -13.91 -28.12
CA LEU A 287 11.44 -15.22 -28.66
C LEU A 287 11.57 -15.12 -30.19
N PRO A 288 12.57 -15.79 -30.79
CA PRO A 288 12.78 -15.75 -32.24
C PRO A 288 11.55 -16.27 -32.98
N TYR A 289 11.11 -15.53 -34.00
CA TYR A 289 10.01 -15.97 -34.86
C TYR A 289 10.55 -17.05 -35.80
N GLN A 290 10.24 -18.33 -35.54
CA GLN A 290 10.60 -19.39 -36.49
C GLN A 290 9.83 -19.21 -37.80
N SER A 291 10.49 -18.63 -38.80
CA SER A 291 9.92 -18.54 -40.15
C SER A 291 9.68 -19.96 -40.69
N LYS A 292 8.42 -20.24 -41.08
CA LYS A 292 8.06 -21.41 -41.89
C LYS A 292 8.70 -21.27 -43.28
N SER A 293 9.94 -21.73 -43.47
CA SER A 293 10.52 -21.85 -44.82
C SER A 293 11.44 -23.05 -45.06
N SER A 294 11.44 -24.07 -44.19
CA SER A 294 12.28 -25.28 -44.37
C SER A 294 11.51 -26.60 -44.56
N LEU A 295 10.21 -26.56 -44.88
CA LEU A 295 9.41 -27.78 -45.15
C LEU A 295 9.07 -27.99 -46.64
N GLN A 296 9.94 -27.59 -47.56
CA GLN A 296 9.68 -27.81 -49.00
C GLN A 296 10.83 -28.36 -49.85
N GLU A 297 11.89 -28.93 -49.25
CA GLU A 297 12.91 -29.68 -50.00
C GLU A 297 13.21 -31.03 -49.34
N SER A 298 12.29 -32.00 -49.45
CA SER A 298 12.63 -33.43 -49.23
C SER A 298 11.64 -34.42 -49.86
N SER A 299 10.98 -34.07 -50.98
CA SER A 299 10.09 -35.00 -51.70
C SER A 299 10.46 -35.23 -53.17
N GLU A 300 11.73 -35.16 -53.53
CA GLU A 300 12.25 -35.70 -54.80
C GLU A 300 13.53 -36.50 -54.55
N GLN A 301 13.37 -37.70 -53.98
CA GLN A 301 14.28 -38.82 -54.17
C GLN A 301 13.59 -40.10 -53.66
N ARG A 302 12.73 -40.67 -54.50
CA ARG A 302 12.43 -42.11 -54.57
C ARG A 302 11.64 -42.45 -55.82
#